data_AF-A0A8S9YEY4-F1
#
_entry.id   AF-A0A8S9YEY4-F1
#
_cell.length_a   1.000
_cell.length_b   1.000
_cell.length_c   1.000
_cell.angle_alpha   90.00
_cell.angle_beta   90.00
_cell.angle_gamma   90.00
#
_symmetry.space_group_name_H-M   'P 1'
#
loop_
_entity.id
_entity.type
_entity.pdbx_description
1 polymer ?
#
loop_
_entity_poly.entity_id
_entity_poly.type
_entity_poly.pdbx_seq_one_letter_code
_entity_poly.pdbx_strand_id
1 'polypeptide(L)'
;RLFEKLRRSSVGGQLDYRLGCRVSENSKTINKIISCTLDELSCKFIYGQFTLEITGSLLGTYPRSPPIWFSDSDDPLITRIFEQLQNTEPVNYTLDRQVKMLVTQLCRYKHVDCPPELHTLCPDFNPDLLEA
;
A
#
# COMPACT_ATOMS: atom_id res chain seq x y z
N ARG A 1 -17.05 -1.12 5.81
CA ARG A 1 -16.22 -2.33 5.60
C ARG A 1 -15.21 -2.00 4.51
N LEU A 2 -14.00 -1.56 4.89
CA LEU A 2 -13.01 -0.93 3.98
C LEU A 2 -12.49 -1.84 2.85
N PHE A 3 -12.72 -3.16 2.95
CA PHE A 3 -12.39 -4.15 1.92
C PHE A 3 -13.64 -4.76 1.25
N GLU A 4 -14.82 -4.13 1.35
CA GLU A 4 -15.98 -4.63 0.62
C GLU A 4 -15.90 -4.27 -0.86
N LYS A 5 -15.37 -5.24 -1.62
CA LYS A 5 -15.40 -5.43 -3.08
C LYS A 5 -14.13 -4.97 -3.80
N LEU A 6 -13.20 -5.90 -3.94
CA LEU A 6 -12.73 -6.29 -5.28
C LEU A 6 -13.98 -6.53 -6.15
N ARG A 7 -14.59 -5.47 -6.70
CA ARG A 7 -15.76 -5.63 -7.55
C ARG A 7 -15.23 -5.94 -8.94
N ARG A 8 -15.39 -7.19 -9.37
CA ARG A 8 -15.31 -7.57 -10.79
C ARG A 8 -16.26 -6.63 -11.57
N SER A 9 -15.71 -5.64 -12.25
CA SER A 9 -16.46 -4.82 -13.19
C SER A 9 -15.79 -4.95 -14.54
N SER A 10 -16.31 -5.86 -15.37
CA SER A 10 -15.97 -5.90 -16.79
C SER A 10 -16.70 -4.75 -17.47
N VAL A 11 -15.98 -3.67 -17.76
CA VAL A 11 -16.40 -2.71 -18.78
C VAL A 11 -15.31 -2.74 -19.84
N GLY A 12 -15.56 -3.45 -20.95
CA GLY A 12 -14.65 -3.49 -22.09
C GLY A 12 -13.55 -4.56 -22.06
N GLY A 13 -13.61 -5.58 -21.19
CA GLY A 13 -12.65 -6.69 -21.20
C GLY A 13 -11.35 -6.46 -20.41
N GLN A 14 -11.22 -5.31 -19.74
CA GLN A 14 -10.10 -4.99 -18.84
C GLN A 14 -10.57 -5.10 -17.39
N LEU A 15 -9.88 -5.90 -16.57
CA LEU A 15 -10.19 -6.03 -15.13
C LEU A 15 -9.65 -4.78 -14.40
N ASP A 16 -10.55 -3.94 -13.90
CA ASP A 16 -10.27 -2.76 -13.07
C ASP A 16 -10.53 -3.13 -11.60
N TYR A 17 -9.50 -3.11 -10.76
CA TYR A 17 -9.55 -3.50 -9.34
C TYR A 17 -9.51 -2.24 -8.46
N ARG A 18 -10.62 -1.51 -8.31
CA ARG A 18 -10.59 -0.29 -7.47
C ARG A 18 -10.56 -0.60 -5.98
N LEU A 19 -9.39 -0.49 -5.36
CA LEU A 19 -9.24 -0.48 -3.91
C LEU A 19 -9.55 0.94 -3.38
N GLY A 20 -10.78 1.17 -2.93
CA GLY A 20 -11.18 2.44 -2.34
C GLY A 20 -11.08 2.42 -0.82
N CYS A 21 -9.97 2.91 -0.25
CA CYS A 21 -9.87 3.14 1.20
C CYS A 21 -10.26 4.58 1.54
N ARG A 22 -11.40 4.77 2.22
CA ARG A 22 -11.70 5.98 3.00
C ARG A 22 -11.30 5.69 4.44
N VAL A 23 -10.13 6.16 4.85
CA VAL A 23 -9.78 6.24 6.28
C VAL A 23 -10.56 7.41 6.88
N SER A 24 -11.30 7.13 7.95
CA SER A 24 -12.24 8.08 8.57
C SER A 24 -11.52 9.20 9.32
N GLU A 25 -12.08 10.40 9.26
CA GLU A 25 -11.73 11.52 10.13
C GLU A 25 -11.96 11.13 11.59
N ASN A 26 -10.92 10.70 12.28
CA ASN A 26 -10.70 11.00 13.69
C ASN A 26 -9.25 10.63 14.04
N SER A 27 -8.42 11.68 14.21
CA SER A 27 -6.98 11.67 14.48
C SER A 27 -6.04 11.56 13.28
N LYS A 28 -5.87 12.70 12.60
CA LYS A 28 -4.66 13.20 11.90
C LYS A 28 -3.89 12.36 10.87
N THR A 29 -4.27 11.16 10.46
CA THR A 29 -3.61 10.46 9.32
C THR A 29 -4.65 9.99 8.29
N ILE A 30 -4.64 10.57 7.09
CA ILE A 30 -5.56 10.20 6.00
C ILE A 30 -4.78 9.46 4.92
N ASN A 31 -4.72 8.14 5.03
CA ASN A 31 -4.27 7.31 3.92
C ASN A 31 -5.42 7.15 2.92
N LYS A 32 -5.33 7.81 1.76
CA LYS A 32 -6.32 7.67 0.69
C LYS A 32 -5.73 6.79 -0.39
N ILE A 33 -5.99 5.49 -0.30
CA ILE A 33 -5.62 4.55 -1.37
C ILE A 33 -6.66 4.72 -2.49
N ILE A 34 -6.17 5.03 -3.70
CA ILE A 34 -6.93 5.34 -4.92
C ILE A 34 -6.71 4.18 -5.92
N SER A 35 -7.37 4.23 -7.07
CA SER A 35 -7.50 3.26 -8.16
C SER A 35 -6.40 2.18 -8.29
N CYS A 36 -6.83 0.96 -8.57
CA CYS A 36 -5.95 -0.12 -9.01
C CYS A 36 -6.49 -0.74 -10.29
N THR A 37 -5.61 -0.92 -11.26
CA THR A 37 -5.83 -1.66 -12.49
C THR A 37 -5.23 -3.06 -12.34
N LEU A 38 -5.28 -3.89 -13.40
CA LEU A 38 -4.67 -5.23 -13.41
C LEU A 38 -3.17 -5.22 -13.10
N ASP A 39 -2.46 -4.19 -13.58
CA ASP A 39 -1.00 -4.15 -13.61
C ASP A 39 -0.42 -3.01 -12.75
N GLU A 40 -1.27 -2.14 -12.18
CA GLU A 40 -0.83 -0.96 -11.44
C GLU A 40 -1.77 -0.63 -10.27
N LEU A 41 -1.19 -0.20 -9.15
CA LEU A 41 -1.85 0.40 -8.00
C LEU A 41 -1.37 1.83 -7.84
N SER A 42 -2.28 2.79 -7.69
CA SER A 42 -1.90 4.19 -7.41
C SER A 42 -2.50 4.60 -6.07
N CYS A 43 -1.68 4.94 -5.09
CA CYS A 43 -2.11 5.32 -3.76
C CYS A 43 -1.53 6.68 -3.32
N LYS A 44 -2.25 7.36 -2.42
CA LYS A 44 -1.87 8.68 -1.95
C LYS A 44 -1.82 8.69 -0.42
N PHE A 45 -0.62 8.84 0.12
CA PHE A 45 -0.39 8.99 1.56
C PHE A 45 -0.51 10.47 1.92
N ILE A 46 -1.46 10.82 2.80
CA ILE A 46 -1.71 12.21 3.21
C ILE A 46 -1.62 12.33 4.74
N TYR A 47 -0.74 13.20 5.20
CA TYR A 47 -0.55 13.49 6.62
C TYR A 47 -0.34 14.99 6.85
N GLY A 48 -1.29 15.68 7.47
CA GLY A 48 -1.24 17.13 7.60
C GLY A 48 -1.15 17.83 6.24
N GLN A 49 -0.05 18.57 6.00
CA GLN A 49 0.26 19.17 4.69
C GLN A 49 1.12 18.28 3.79
N PHE A 50 1.65 17.17 4.33
CA PHE A 50 2.44 16.23 3.56
C PHE A 50 1.53 15.36 2.69
N THR A 51 1.92 15.21 1.44
CA THR A 51 1.22 14.40 0.45
C THR A 51 2.26 13.66 -0.38
N LEU A 52 2.11 12.34 -0.47
CA LEU A 52 2.98 11.48 -1.26
C LEU A 52 2.12 10.62 -2.19
N GLU A 53 2.35 10.76 -3.49
CA GLU A 53 1.73 9.93 -4.52
C GLU A 53 2.67 8.76 -4.81
N ILE A 54 2.14 7.55 -4.73
CA ILE A 54 2.90 6.31 -4.80
C ILE A 54 2.21 5.41 -5.80
N THR A 55 3.00 4.85 -6.71
CA THR A 55 2.52 3.88 -7.69
C THR A 55 3.23 2.54 -7.45
N GLY A 56 2.48 1.46 -7.53
CA GLY A 56 2.96 0.08 -7.41
C GLY A 56 2.64 -0.69 -8.68
N SER A 57 3.66 -1.12 -9.42
CA SER A 57 3.47 -1.93 -10.64
C SER A 57 3.54 -3.43 -10.34
N LEU A 58 2.57 -4.17 -10.85
CA LEU A 58 2.51 -5.63 -10.83
C LEU A 58 3.08 -6.16 -12.15
N LEU A 59 4.25 -6.79 -12.07
CA LEU A 59 4.84 -7.44 -13.24
C LEU A 59 4.14 -8.78 -13.53
N GLY A 60 4.27 -9.30 -14.75
CA GLY A 60 3.76 -10.63 -15.13
C GLY A 60 4.34 -11.81 -14.34
N THR A 61 5.33 -11.54 -13.49
CA THR A 61 5.90 -12.49 -12.53
C THR A 61 5.16 -12.54 -11.20
N TYR A 62 4.28 -11.58 -10.89
CA TYR A 62 3.48 -11.57 -9.67
C TYR A 62 2.58 -12.83 -9.57
N PRO A 63 2.43 -13.45 -8.38
CA PRO A 63 2.99 -13.10 -7.08
C PRO A 63 4.35 -13.75 -6.79
N ARG A 64 5.10 -14.24 -7.81
CA ARG A 64 6.47 -14.76 -7.62
C ARG A 64 7.51 -13.66 -7.39
N SER A 65 7.15 -12.42 -7.65
CA SER A 65 7.92 -11.22 -7.30
C SER A 65 6.98 -10.21 -6.62
N PRO A 66 7.50 -9.36 -5.72
CA PRO A 66 6.69 -8.30 -5.13
C PRO A 66 6.32 -7.25 -6.18
N PRO A 67 5.31 -6.40 -5.89
CA PRO A 67 5.08 -5.17 -6.63
C PRO A 67 6.31 -4.26 -6.58
N ILE A 68 6.54 -3.49 -7.65
CA ILE A 68 7.58 -2.46 -7.70
C ILE A 68 6.95 -1.13 -7.32
N TRP A 69 7.37 -0.56 -6.19
CA TRP A 69 6.86 0.70 -5.67
C TRP A 69 7.75 1.88 -6.07
N PHE A 70 7.12 3.00 -6.42
CA PHE A 70 7.81 4.24 -6.78
C PHE A 70 6.96 5.46 -6.47
N SER A 71 7.60 6.63 -6.38
CA SER A 71 6.98 7.94 -6.18
C SER A 71 7.84 9.01 -6.79
N ASP A 72 7.28 10.18 -7.07
CA ASP A 72 8.03 11.36 -7.52
C ASP A 72 8.76 12.11 -6.38
N SER A 73 8.89 11.49 -5.20
CA SER A 73 9.60 12.08 -4.07
C SER A 73 11.11 11.88 -4.18
N ASP A 74 11.87 12.98 -4.04
CA ASP A 74 13.33 12.96 -3.95
C ASP A 74 13.87 12.57 -2.56
N ASP A 75 13.01 12.15 -1.62
CA ASP A 75 13.45 11.79 -0.27
C ASP A 75 14.12 10.40 -0.28
N PRO A 76 15.42 10.29 0.06
CA PRO A 76 16.12 9.02 0.06
C PRO A 76 15.56 8.02 1.08
N LEU A 77 14.87 8.47 2.12
CA LEU A 77 14.20 7.59 3.08
C LEU A 77 12.97 6.91 2.45
N ILE A 78 12.24 7.62 1.59
CA ILE A 78 11.12 7.04 0.84
C ILE A 78 11.64 6.00 -0.17
N THR A 79 12.75 6.30 -0.86
CA THR A 79 13.41 5.32 -1.72
C THR A 79 13.82 4.06 -0.96
N ARG A 80 14.41 4.21 0.24
CA ARG A 80 14.78 3.05 1.08
C ARG A 80 13.57 2.22 1.52
N ILE A 81 12.43 2.84 1.79
CA ILE A 81 11.20 2.11 2.11
C ILE A 81 10.79 1.21 0.93
N PHE A 82 10.86 1.71 -0.31
CA PHE A 82 10.54 0.91 -1.49
C PHE A 82 11.54 -0.23 -1.72
N GLU A 83 12.84 0.03 -1.53
CA GLU A 83 13.87 -1.01 -1.59
C GLU A 83 13.62 -2.12 -0.57
N GLN A 84 13.22 -1.77 0.65
CA GLN A 84 12.87 -2.76 1.68
C GLN A 84 11.68 -3.61 1.27
N LEU A 85 10.64 -3.02 0.70
CA LEU A 85 9.45 -3.74 0.21
C LEU A 85 9.79 -4.74 -0.91
N GLN A 86 10.75 -4.37 -1.76
CA GLN A 86 11.21 -5.20 -2.87
C GLN A 86 12.08 -6.39 -2.41
N ASN A 87 12.78 -6.26 -1.28
CA ASN A 87 13.68 -7.28 -0.74
C ASN A 87 13.03 -8.12 0.38
N THR A 88 11.71 -8.31 0.32
CA THR A 88 10.97 -9.11 1.30
C THR A 88 10.98 -10.60 0.97
N GLU A 89 10.62 -11.43 1.95
CA GLU A 89 10.42 -12.85 1.72
C GLU A 89 9.20 -13.12 0.81
N PRO A 90 9.19 -14.21 0.01
CA PRO A 90 8.09 -14.52 -0.91
C PRO A 90 6.69 -14.59 -0.27
N VAL A 91 6.61 -14.96 1.01
CA VAL A 91 5.35 -14.97 1.78
C VAL A 91 4.73 -13.58 1.89
N ASN A 92 5.52 -12.52 1.74
CA ASN A 92 5.12 -11.12 1.85
C ASN A 92 4.94 -10.43 0.50
N TYR A 93 4.97 -11.16 -0.63
CA TYR A 93 4.77 -10.56 -1.95
C TYR A 93 3.32 -10.19 -2.25
N THR A 94 2.35 -10.70 -1.48
CA THR A 94 0.94 -10.41 -1.72
C THR A 94 0.62 -8.94 -1.49
N LEU A 95 -0.33 -8.39 -2.26
CA LEU A 95 -0.72 -6.98 -2.20
C LEU A 95 -1.14 -6.52 -0.79
N ASP A 96 -1.90 -7.34 -0.08
CA ASP A 96 -2.35 -7.02 1.26
C ASP A 96 -1.18 -6.88 2.24
N ARG A 97 -0.17 -7.76 2.14
CA ARG A 97 1.06 -7.68 2.95
C ARG A 97 1.93 -6.51 2.53
N GLN A 98 2.14 -6.31 1.23
CA GLN A 98 2.92 -5.20 0.68
C GLN A 98 2.34 -3.84 1.04
N VAL A 99 1.03 -3.65 0.90
CA VAL A 99 0.33 -2.43 1.32
C VAL A 99 0.42 -2.27 2.83
N LYS A 100 0.27 -3.36 3.62
CA LYS A 100 0.42 -3.30 5.07
C LYS A 100 1.80 -2.83 5.49
N MET A 101 2.86 -3.37 4.87
CA MET A 101 4.24 -2.96 5.09
C MET A 101 4.47 -1.50 4.67
N LEU A 102 4.03 -1.12 3.46
CA LEU A 102 4.19 0.23 2.92
C LEU A 102 3.59 1.28 3.86
N VAL A 103 2.32 1.10 4.25
CA VAL A 103 1.64 2.06 5.14
C VAL A 103 2.34 2.09 6.51
N THR A 104 2.75 0.95 7.05
CA THR A 104 3.46 0.90 8.34
C THR A 104 4.77 1.67 8.30
N GLN A 105 5.58 1.47 7.25
CA GLN A 105 6.87 2.15 7.11
C GLN A 105 6.69 3.66 6.91
N LEU A 106 5.69 4.09 6.12
CA LEU A 106 5.39 5.52 5.94
C LEU A 106 4.87 6.16 7.23
N CYS A 107 4.05 5.45 8.01
CA CYS A 107 3.60 5.90 9.31
C CYS A 107 4.78 6.09 10.28
N ARG A 108 5.70 5.12 10.33
CA ARG A 108 6.94 5.23 11.14
C ARG A 108 7.82 6.39 10.69
N TYR A 109 8.03 6.54 9.39
CA TYR A 109 8.80 7.64 8.81
C TYR A 109 8.22 9.03 9.14
N LYS A 110 6.89 9.15 9.25
CA LYS A 110 6.23 10.39 9.69
C LYS A 110 6.02 10.50 11.20
N HIS A 111 6.43 9.49 11.98
CA HIS A 111 6.18 9.40 13.43
C HIS A 111 4.70 9.52 13.79
N VAL A 112 3.85 8.78 13.06
CA VAL A 112 2.40 8.76 13.25
C VAL A 112 1.90 7.37 13.51
N ASP A 113 0.79 7.27 14.25
CA ASP A 113 0.12 6.00 14.47
C ASP A 113 -0.44 5.44 13.16
N CYS A 114 -0.38 4.12 13.03
CA CYS A 114 -1.02 3.42 11.92
C CYS A 114 -2.55 3.52 12.05
N PRO A 115 -3.28 3.66 10.93
CA PRO A 115 -4.73 3.68 10.97
C PRO A 115 -5.28 2.32 11.45
N PRO A 116 -6.32 2.28 12.29
CA PRO A 116 -6.83 1.04 12.88
C PRO A 116 -7.29 0.02 11.82
N GLU A 117 -7.71 0.50 10.66
CA GLU A 117 -8.10 -0.32 9.52
C GLU A 117 -6.95 -1.17 8.97
N LEU A 118 -5.69 -0.74 9.15
CA LEU A 118 -4.50 -1.47 8.75
C LEU A 118 -4.38 -2.82 9.47
N HIS A 119 -4.84 -2.90 10.72
CA HIS A 119 -4.85 -4.16 11.47
C HIS A 119 -5.78 -5.20 10.84
N THR A 120 -6.82 -4.76 10.13
CA THR A 120 -7.81 -5.64 9.50
C THR A 120 -7.45 -6.11 8.09
N LEU A 121 -6.47 -5.48 7.43
CA LEU A 121 -6.07 -5.78 6.05
C LEU A 121 -5.45 -7.18 5.90
N CYS A 122 -4.63 -7.59 6.86
CA CYS A 122 -3.95 -8.90 6.90
C CYS A 122 -3.65 -9.22 8.37
N PRO A 123 -4.62 -9.76 9.13
CA PRO A 123 -4.52 -9.87 10.58
C PRO A 123 -3.48 -10.90 11.06
N ASP A 124 -3.14 -11.86 10.21
CA ASP A 124 -2.12 -12.89 10.42
C ASP A 124 -0.68 -12.39 10.20
N PHE A 125 -0.50 -11.14 9.77
CA PHE A 125 0.80 -10.56 9.48
C PHE A 125 1.04 -9.29 10.27
N ASN A 126 2.13 -9.22 11.02
CA ASN A 126 2.58 -8.00 11.69
C ASN A 126 3.92 -7.52 11.11
N PRO A 127 3.95 -6.41 10.35
CA PRO A 127 5.18 -5.86 9.79
C PRO A 127 6.15 -5.32 10.86
N ASP A 128 5.68 -5.06 12.09
CA ASP A 128 6.56 -4.63 13.17
C ASP A 128 7.59 -5.69 13.57
N LEU A 129 7.35 -6.96 13.23
CA LEU A 129 8.24 -8.09 13.52
C LEU A 129 9.35 -8.28 12.47
N LEU A 130 9.43 -7.41 11.46
CA LEU A 130 10.46 -7.47 10.41
C LEU A 130 11.73 -6.69 10.76
N GLU A 131 11.81 -6.09 11.95
CA GLU A 131 13.08 -5.63 12.52
C GLU A 131 13.77 -6.80 13.24
N ALA A 132 14.50 -7.62 12.49
CA ALA A 132 15.48 -8.57 12.99
C ALA A 132 16.69 -8.60 12.07
#